data_AF-A0A455SH61-F1
#
_entry.id   AF-A0A455SH61-F1
#
_cell.length_a   1.000
_cell.length_b   1.000
_cell.length_c   1.000
_cell.angle_alpha   90.00
_cell.angle_beta   90.00
_cell.angle_gamma   90.00
#
_symmetry.space_group_name_H-M   'P 1'
#
loop_
_entity.id
_entity.type
_entity.pdbx_description
1 polymer ?
#
loop_
_entity_poly.entity_id
_entity_poly.type
_entity_poly.pdbx_seq_one_letter_code
_entity_poly.pdbx_strand_id
1 'polypeptide(L)'
;MKHVFRVGILLFCVCSVWYETGSTARAGEQHSLSGRTLPASSYPEKQLLPIHVLVQSPADTVTELQIICLFRSEPRNTLHGSLIELNTKLHGLLDNVRKPSVFGGEWGETYLITPPDGTIQARKLLLIGLGDSQTFEPERMKLVGSIAYQEASHLGVAHPFFAPTILDGGVTTFSTGQVSEQVTLGFLHAALDAHHESTIQDVTYLAGASHVQSTQSGIDKATDTIRGECGAFLKCA
;
A
#
# COMPACT_ATOMS: atom_id res chain seq x y z
N MET A 1 -19.73 -22.55 -27.48
CA MET A 1 -20.67 -21.41 -27.42
C MET A 1 -19.91 -20.23 -26.86
N LYS A 2 -19.74 -19.17 -27.66
CA LYS A 2 -18.92 -17.99 -27.33
C LYS A 2 -19.86 -16.88 -26.89
N HIS A 3 -19.75 -16.42 -25.64
CA HIS A 3 -20.44 -15.22 -25.17
C HIS A 3 -19.45 -14.06 -25.18
N VAL A 4 -19.68 -13.14 -26.11
CA VAL A 4 -19.08 -11.81 -26.19
C VAL A 4 -20.04 -10.87 -25.47
N PHE A 5 -19.60 -10.20 -24.40
CA PHE A 5 -20.36 -9.13 -23.77
C PHE A 5 -19.80 -7.77 -24.20
N ARG A 6 -20.67 -6.93 -24.75
CA ARG A 6 -20.36 -5.60 -25.27
C ARG A 6 -20.45 -4.55 -24.18
N VAL A 7 -19.51 -3.61 -24.29
CA VAL A 7 -19.32 -2.35 -23.56
C VAL A 7 -20.54 -1.42 -23.72
N GLY A 8 -20.98 -0.82 -22.61
CA GLY A 8 -21.90 0.32 -22.58
C GLY A 8 -21.20 1.56 -22.04
N ILE A 9 -20.91 2.51 -22.93
CA ILE A 9 -20.39 3.85 -22.61
C ILE A 9 -21.57 4.74 -22.20
N LEU A 10 -21.52 5.32 -21.01
CA LEU A 10 -22.48 6.33 -20.54
C LEU A 10 -21.88 7.73 -20.73
N LEU A 11 -22.44 8.44 -21.70
CA LEU A 11 -22.11 9.80 -22.10
C LEU A 11 -22.83 10.78 -21.15
N PHE A 12 -22.10 11.53 -20.32
CA PHE A 12 -22.70 12.59 -19.51
C PHE A 12 -22.82 13.89 -20.32
N CYS A 13 -24.04 14.41 -20.32
CA CYS A 13 -24.51 15.58 -21.06
C CYS A 13 -24.03 16.88 -20.39
N VAL A 14 -23.45 17.79 -21.18
CA VAL A 14 -23.06 19.15 -20.77
C VAL A 14 -24.23 20.09 -21.05
N CYS A 15 -24.86 20.64 -20.01
CA CYS A 15 -25.81 21.75 -20.15
C CYS A 15 -25.09 23.08 -20.00
N SER A 16 -24.86 23.75 -21.13
CA SER A 16 -24.45 25.16 -21.19
C SER A 16 -25.70 26.04 -21.20
N VAL A 17 -25.94 26.80 -20.12
CA VAL A 17 -26.97 27.85 -20.11
C VAL A 17 -26.32 29.15 -20.57
N TRP A 18 -26.78 29.63 -21.74
CA TRP A 18 -26.57 30.98 -22.24
C TRP A 18 -27.60 31.90 -21.59
N TYR A 19 -27.19 33.10 -21.16
CA TYR A 19 -28.10 34.20 -20.87
C TYR A 19 -27.63 35.47 -21.55
N GLU A 20 -28.57 36.11 -22.25
CA GLU A 20 -28.38 37.26 -23.13
C GLU A 20 -28.04 38.55 -22.39
N THR A 21 -27.32 39.39 -23.12
CA THR A 21 -26.91 40.76 -22.81
C THR A 21 -28.09 41.73 -22.71
N GLY A 22 -28.17 42.50 -21.62
CA GLY A 22 -29.04 43.66 -21.48
C GLY A 22 -28.29 44.80 -20.79
N SER A 23 -27.86 45.79 -21.58
CA SER A 23 -27.21 47.02 -21.13
C SER A 23 -28.24 48.05 -20.69
N THR A 24 -28.18 48.52 -19.44
CA THR A 24 -28.50 49.90 -19.06
C THR A 24 -27.73 50.28 -17.78
N ALA A 25 -26.94 51.34 -17.87
CA ALA A 25 -26.22 51.93 -16.74
C ALA A 25 -27.17 52.79 -15.88
N ARG A 26 -27.12 52.63 -14.56
CA ARG A 26 -27.43 53.70 -13.60
C ARG A 26 -26.55 53.56 -12.35
N ALA A 27 -26.12 54.72 -11.89
CA ALA A 27 -25.10 54.95 -10.88
C ALA A 27 -25.63 54.76 -9.44
N GLY A 28 -24.70 54.38 -8.56
CA GLY A 28 -24.63 54.87 -7.18
C GLY A 28 -25.42 54.09 -6.13
N GLU A 29 -24.76 53.14 -5.48
CA GLU A 29 -24.82 53.02 -4.01
C GLU A 29 -23.68 52.11 -3.51
N GLN A 30 -22.73 52.69 -2.80
CA GLN A 30 -21.69 51.96 -2.09
C GLN A 30 -22.28 51.42 -0.78
N HIS A 31 -22.64 50.13 -0.75
CA HIS A 31 -22.90 49.43 0.49
C HIS A 31 -21.65 48.68 0.93
N SER A 32 -21.10 49.15 2.05
CA SER A 32 -20.04 48.52 2.84
C SER A 32 -20.48 47.12 3.28
N LEU A 33 -19.83 46.07 2.76
CA LEU A 33 -19.90 44.72 3.30
C LEU A 33 -18.77 44.54 4.32
N SER A 34 -19.04 45.00 5.53
CA SER A 34 -18.31 44.61 6.72
C SER A 34 -18.48 43.11 6.98
N GLY A 35 -17.36 42.39 6.97
CA GLY A 35 -17.08 41.24 7.83
C GLY A 35 -18.11 40.10 7.86
N ARG A 36 -18.09 39.24 6.84
CA ARG A 36 -18.34 37.81 7.06
C ARG A 36 -17.01 37.07 6.96
N THR A 37 -16.38 36.87 8.11
CA THR A 37 -15.35 35.84 8.27
C THR A 37 -16.01 34.51 7.91
N LEU A 38 -15.65 33.94 6.77
CA LEU A 38 -15.94 32.55 6.48
C LEU A 38 -15.32 31.72 7.62
N PRO A 39 -16.05 30.80 8.26
CA PRO A 39 -15.43 29.92 9.24
C PRO A 39 -14.27 29.22 8.55
N ALA A 40 -13.09 29.29 9.17
CA ALA A 40 -11.93 28.53 8.75
C ALA A 40 -12.41 27.09 8.52
N SER A 41 -12.34 26.63 7.27
CA SER A 41 -12.72 25.28 6.92
C SER A 41 -11.90 24.34 7.79
N SER A 42 -12.54 23.73 8.79
CA SER A 42 -12.00 22.60 9.51
C SER A 42 -12.02 21.40 8.56
N TYR A 43 -11.15 21.42 7.56
CA TYR A 43 -10.77 20.19 6.89
C TYR A 43 -10.14 19.33 7.99
N PRO A 44 -10.71 18.16 8.33
CA PRO A 44 -10.01 17.26 9.23
C PRO A 44 -8.67 16.99 8.57
N GLU A 45 -7.58 17.35 9.26
CA GLU A 45 -6.24 16.96 8.86
C GLU A 45 -6.30 15.44 8.64
N LYS A 46 -6.03 14.99 7.42
CA LYS A 46 -6.15 13.57 7.06
C LYS A 46 -5.14 12.82 7.93
N GLN A 47 -5.64 12.22 9.01
CA GLN A 47 -4.80 11.50 9.96
C GLN A 47 -4.12 10.36 9.22
N LEU A 48 -2.80 10.25 9.37
CA LEU A 48 -2.06 9.15 8.77
C LEU A 48 -2.54 7.82 9.35
N LEU A 49 -2.64 6.82 8.48
CA LEU A 49 -2.98 5.46 8.90
C LEU A 49 -1.93 4.95 9.91
N PRO A 50 -2.36 4.39 11.05
CA PRO A 50 -1.47 3.72 11.99
C PRO A 50 -0.69 2.59 11.32
N ILE A 51 0.58 2.47 11.71
CA ILE A 51 1.45 1.37 11.32
C ILE A 51 2.00 0.76 12.60
N HIS A 52 1.73 -0.53 12.78
CA HIS A 52 2.17 -1.30 13.95
C HIS A 52 3.36 -2.17 13.58
N VAL A 53 4.21 -2.48 14.55
CA VAL A 53 5.25 -3.52 14.39
C VAL A 53 4.93 -4.67 15.33
N LEU A 54 4.90 -5.88 14.79
CA LEU A 54 4.67 -7.10 15.55
C LEU A 54 5.80 -8.10 15.32
N VAL A 55 6.29 -8.68 16.42
CA VAL A 55 7.25 -9.78 16.38
C VAL A 55 6.52 -11.10 16.22
N GLN A 56 6.25 -11.48 14.97
CA GLN A 56 5.51 -12.69 14.63
C GLN A 56 5.94 -13.21 13.24
N SER A 57 5.97 -14.54 13.09
CA SER A 57 6.14 -15.18 11.79
C SER A 57 4.86 -15.06 10.95
N PRO A 58 4.93 -14.73 9.64
CA PRO A 58 3.76 -14.75 8.75
C PRO A 58 3.05 -16.12 8.72
N ALA A 59 3.75 -17.21 9.06
CA ALA A 59 3.19 -18.55 9.12
C ALA A 59 2.26 -18.80 10.32
N ASP A 60 2.30 -17.93 11.34
CA ASP A 60 1.52 -18.06 12.58
C ASP A 60 0.50 -16.94 12.76
N THR A 61 0.59 -15.88 11.96
CA THR A 61 -0.29 -14.71 12.06
C THR A 61 -1.75 -15.05 11.74
N VAL A 62 -2.66 -14.73 12.66
CA VAL A 62 -4.11 -14.75 12.44
C VAL A 62 -4.51 -13.46 11.72
N THR A 63 -4.91 -13.55 10.46
CA THR A 63 -5.26 -12.36 9.67
C THR A 63 -6.19 -12.65 8.51
N GLU A 64 -6.93 -11.63 8.08
CA GLU A 64 -7.66 -11.61 6.80
C GLU A 64 -6.72 -11.75 5.61
N LEU A 65 -5.60 -11.03 5.65
CA LEU A 65 -4.64 -10.89 4.56
C LEU A 65 -3.24 -10.82 5.13
N GLN A 66 -2.46 -11.84 4.83
CA GLN A 66 -1.01 -11.83 4.98
C GLN A 66 -0.39 -11.44 3.64
N ILE A 67 0.51 -10.47 3.64
CA ILE A 67 1.28 -10.04 2.48
C ILE A 67 2.73 -10.44 2.73
N ILE A 68 3.36 -11.09 1.75
CA ILE A 68 4.79 -11.39 1.76
C ILE A 68 5.43 -10.95 0.45
N CYS A 69 6.76 -10.81 0.42
CA CYS A 69 7.48 -10.52 -0.81
C CYS A 69 8.45 -11.63 -1.21
N LEU A 70 8.62 -11.84 -2.50
CA LEU A 70 9.51 -12.87 -3.04
C LEU A 70 10.33 -12.30 -4.19
N PHE A 71 11.63 -12.60 -4.19
CA PHE A 71 12.49 -12.35 -5.35
C PHE A 71 12.19 -13.35 -6.48
N ARG A 72 12.63 -12.97 -7.68
CA ARG A 72 12.58 -13.82 -8.87
C ARG A 72 13.05 -15.24 -8.56
N SER A 73 12.35 -16.24 -9.08
CA SER A 73 12.73 -17.64 -8.87
C SER A 73 14.01 -17.98 -9.63
N GLU A 74 15.12 -18.01 -8.91
CA GLU A 74 16.45 -18.35 -9.40
C GLU A 74 17.13 -19.29 -8.38
N PRO A 75 18.08 -20.16 -8.79
CA PRO A 75 18.73 -21.11 -7.88
C PRO A 75 19.36 -20.47 -6.63
N ARG A 76 19.75 -19.20 -6.72
CA ARG A 76 20.33 -18.42 -5.62
C ARG A 76 19.30 -17.85 -4.64
N ASN A 77 18.04 -17.69 -5.07
CA ASN A 77 16.98 -17.13 -4.24
C ASN A 77 16.22 -18.27 -3.56
N THR A 78 16.92 -19.05 -2.73
CA THR A 78 16.28 -20.08 -1.91
C THR A 78 15.50 -19.45 -0.76
N LEU A 79 14.50 -20.16 -0.25
CA LEU A 79 13.74 -19.69 0.91
C LEU A 79 14.60 -19.85 2.16
N HIS A 80 14.60 -18.83 3.02
CA HIS A 80 15.24 -18.85 4.34
C HIS A 80 14.26 -18.42 5.43
N GLY A 81 14.65 -18.58 6.69
CA GLY A 81 13.93 -18.02 7.84
C GLY A 81 12.44 -18.33 7.83
N SER A 82 11.62 -17.29 7.95
CA SER A 82 10.17 -17.42 8.03
C SER A 82 9.52 -17.96 6.75
N LEU A 83 10.17 -17.82 5.59
CA LEU A 83 9.68 -18.38 4.34
C LEU A 83 9.79 -19.92 4.29
N ILE A 84 10.81 -20.52 4.93
CA ILE A 84 10.89 -21.99 5.06
C ILE A 84 9.73 -22.50 5.92
N GLU A 85 9.50 -21.84 7.05
CA GLU A 85 8.42 -22.20 7.97
C GLU A 85 7.05 -22.08 7.27
N LEU A 86 6.80 -20.94 6.62
CA LEU A 86 5.57 -20.68 5.88
C LEU A 86 5.36 -21.72 4.77
N ASN A 87 6.40 -22.00 3.97
CA ASN A 87 6.30 -22.99 2.90
C ASN A 87 6.08 -24.41 3.43
N THR A 88 6.66 -24.75 4.59
CA THR A 88 6.45 -26.05 5.24
C THR A 88 4.99 -26.23 5.64
N LYS A 89 4.39 -25.21 6.29
CA LYS A 89 2.97 -25.23 6.67
C LYS A 89 2.04 -25.24 5.45
N LEU A 90 2.45 -24.58 4.36
CA LEU A 90 1.76 -24.63 3.07
C LEU A 90 2.10 -25.88 2.22
N HIS A 91 2.78 -26.88 2.79
CA HIS A 91 3.12 -28.13 2.11
C HIS A 91 3.86 -27.95 0.77
N GLY A 92 4.81 -27.02 0.71
CA GLY A 92 5.61 -26.74 -0.48
C GLY A 92 4.93 -25.86 -1.52
N LEU A 93 3.81 -25.20 -1.18
CA LEU A 93 3.09 -24.35 -2.13
C LEU A 93 3.95 -23.19 -2.65
N LEU A 94 4.79 -22.56 -1.82
CA LEU A 94 5.64 -21.46 -2.26
C LEU A 94 6.65 -21.93 -3.31
N ASP A 95 7.24 -23.11 -3.15
CA ASP A 95 8.13 -23.68 -4.18
C ASP A 95 7.38 -23.98 -5.48
N ASN A 96 6.11 -24.40 -5.37
CA ASN A 96 5.29 -24.71 -6.52
C ASN A 96 4.86 -23.46 -7.31
N VAL A 97 4.49 -22.37 -6.64
CA VAL A 97 4.05 -21.13 -7.29
C VAL A 97 5.23 -20.32 -7.84
N ARG A 98 6.43 -20.44 -7.26
CA ARG A 98 7.67 -19.81 -7.75
C ARG A 98 8.20 -20.44 -9.05
N LYS A 99 7.34 -20.96 -9.91
CA LYS A 99 7.69 -21.35 -11.29
C LYS A 99 7.43 -20.13 -12.17
N PRO A 100 8.34 -19.75 -13.08
CA PRO A 100 8.16 -18.55 -13.92
C PRO A 100 6.86 -18.51 -14.73
N SER A 101 6.24 -19.66 -14.99
CA SER A 101 4.94 -19.75 -15.67
C SER A 101 3.72 -19.48 -14.76
N VAL A 102 3.92 -19.36 -13.45
CA VAL A 102 2.86 -19.16 -12.44
C VAL A 102 3.06 -17.83 -11.73
N PHE A 103 4.24 -17.64 -11.12
CA PHE A 103 4.65 -16.39 -10.50
C PHE A 103 6.16 -16.22 -10.72
N GLY A 104 6.52 -15.24 -11.53
CA GLY A 104 7.90 -14.97 -11.90
C GLY A 104 8.72 -14.39 -10.76
N GLY A 105 8.08 -13.60 -9.90
CA GLY A 105 8.71 -12.75 -8.90
C GLY A 105 9.25 -11.46 -9.51
N GLU A 106 8.69 -11.00 -10.64
CA GLU A 106 9.05 -9.72 -11.26
C GLU A 106 8.67 -8.55 -10.36
N TRP A 107 9.40 -7.43 -10.46
CA TRP A 107 9.17 -6.30 -9.56
C TRP A 107 7.76 -5.73 -9.75
N GLY A 108 6.95 -5.79 -8.68
CA GLY A 108 5.56 -5.36 -8.67
C GLY A 108 4.54 -6.40 -9.15
N GLU A 109 4.98 -7.60 -9.54
CA GLU A 109 4.07 -8.72 -9.85
C GLU A 109 3.30 -9.12 -8.59
N THR A 110 1.99 -9.38 -8.71
CA THR A 110 1.16 -9.82 -7.58
C THR A 110 0.55 -11.19 -7.84
N TYR A 111 0.42 -11.99 -6.79
CA TYR A 111 -0.27 -13.27 -6.85
C TYR A 111 -1.01 -13.56 -5.55
N LEU A 112 -2.33 -13.73 -5.64
CA LEU A 112 -3.19 -13.96 -4.48
C LEU A 112 -3.47 -15.47 -4.33
N ILE A 113 -3.16 -16.00 -3.16
CA ILE A 113 -3.38 -17.39 -2.79
C ILE A 113 -4.50 -17.42 -1.74
N THR A 114 -5.43 -18.36 -1.91
CA THR A 114 -6.28 -18.84 -0.81
C THR A 114 -5.57 -20.05 -0.19
N PRO A 115 -5.01 -19.94 1.02
CA PRO A 115 -4.30 -21.06 1.63
C PRO A 115 -5.24 -22.26 1.82
N PRO A 116 -4.76 -23.51 1.64
CA PRO A 116 -5.58 -24.68 1.96
C PRO A 116 -5.99 -24.67 3.43
N ASP A 117 -7.21 -25.11 3.72
CA ASP A 117 -7.76 -25.09 5.09
C ASP A 117 -6.82 -25.79 6.08
N GLY A 118 -6.58 -25.14 7.22
CA GLY A 118 -5.73 -25.66 8.29
C GLY A 118 -4.22 -25.58 8.06
N THR A 119 -3.75 -25.01 6.94
CA THR A 119 -2.31 -24.84 6.69
C THR A 119 -1.72 -23.66 7.46
N ILE A 120 -2.29 -22.47 7.30
CA ILE A 120 -1.95 -21.25 8.04
C ILE A 120 -3.22 -20.54 8.51
N GLN A 121 -3.07 -19.61 9.46
CA GLN A 121 -4.20 -18.88 10.03
C GLN A 121 -4.62 -17.66 9.19
N ALA A 122 -3.81 -17.26 8.21
CA ALA A 122 -4.16 -16.23 7.26
C ALA A 122 -5.22 -16.73 6.27
N ARG A 123 -6.30 -15.97 6.06
CA ARG A 123 -7.36 -16.35 5.11
C ARG A 123 -7.00 -16.11 3.65
N LYS A 124 -6.15 -15.12 3.40
CA LYS A 124 -5.57 -14.82 2.09
C LYS A 124 -4.07 -14.58 2.26
N LEU A 125 -3.29 -15.04 1.28
CA LEU A 125 -1.86 -14.79 1.19
C LEU A 125 -1.56 -14.07 -0.14
N LEU A 126 -1.15 -12.82 -0.06
CA LEU A 126 -0.70 -12.04 -1.22
C LEU A 126 0.83 -12.12 -1.34
N LEU A 127 1.29 -12.51 -2.52
CA LEU A 127 2.70 -12.44 -2.91
C LEU A 127 2.93 -11.16 -3.70
N ILE A 128 4.01 -10.44 -3.39
CA ILE A 128 4.49 -9.30 -4.19
C ILE A 128 5.92 -9.60 -4.65
N GLY A 129 6.17 -9.47 -5.95
CA GLY A 129 7.46 -9.72 -6.57
C GLY A 129 8.44 -8.57 -6.35
N LEU A 130 9.69 -8.92 -6.05
CA LEU A 130 10.78 -7.98 -5.79
C LEU A 130 11.76 -7.81 -6.97
N GLY A 131 11.58 -8.61 -8.03
CA GLY A 131 12.48 -8.67 -9.17
C GLY A 131 13.78 -9.39 -8.86
N ASP A 132 14.86 -8.94 -9.50
CA ASP A 132 16.20 -9.48 -9.31
C ASP A 132 16.83 -8.98 -8.01
N SER A 133 17.24 -9.92 -7.15
CA SER A 133 17.91 -9.63 -5.88
C SER A 133 19.36 -9.14 -6.02
N GLN A 134 20.04 -9.31 -7.16
CA GLN A 134 21.39 -8.75 -7.36
C GLN A 134 21.38 -7.24 -7.55
N THR A 135 20.27 -6.71 -8.05
CA THR A 135 20.09 -5.28 -8.33
C THR A 135 19.11 -4.63 -7.36
N PHE A 136 18.72 -5.34 -6.31
CA PHE A 136 17.76 -4.85 -5.34
C PHE A 136 18.33 -3.65 -4.58
N GLU A 137 17.50 -2.60 -4.48
CA GLU A 137 17.75 -1.41 -3.67
C GLU A 137 16.49 -1.11 -2.86
N PRO A 138 16.59 -0.58 -1.63
CA PRO A 138 15.44 -0.32 -0.75
C PRO A 138 14.34 0.53 -1.39
N GLU A 139 14.68 1.49 -2.25
CA GLU A 139 13.74 2.40 -2.92
C GLU A 139 12.68 1.65 -3.74
N ARG A 140 13.00 0.45 -4.24
CA ARG A 140 12.03 -0.41 -4.92
C ARG A 140 10.84 -0.78 -4.05
N MET A 141 11.03 -0.78 -2.73
CA MET A 141 9.99 -1.11 -1.75
C MET A 141 8.93 -0.01 -1.62
N LYS A 142 9.18 1.20 -2.13
CA LYS A 142 8.14 2.22 -2.23
C LYS A 142 6.98 1.76 -3.10
N LEU A 143 7.27 1.16 -4.26
CA LEU A 143 6.22 0.56 -5.09
C LEU A 143 5.50 -0.58 -4.36
N VAL A 144 6.25 -1.44 -3.66
CA VAL A 144 5.68 -2.56 -2.89
C VAL A 144 4.69 -2.06 -1.82
N GLY A 145 5.03 -0.99 -1.11
CA GLY A 145 4.12 -0.35 -0.14
C GLY A 145 2.83 0.16 -0.79
N SER A 146 2.94 0.81 -1.96
CA SER A 146 1.76 1.28 -2.69
C SER A 146 0.88 0.12 -3.18
N ILE A 147 1.48 -0.95 -3.69
CA ILE A 147 0.76 -2.18 -4.09
C ILE A 147 0.06 -2.81 -2.89
N ALA A 148 0.75 -2.92 -1.74
CA ALA A 148 0.16 -3.48 -0.53
C ALA A 148 -1.11 -2.73 -0.08
N TYR A 149 -1.07 -1.39 -0.13
CA TYR A 149 -2.25 -0.56 0.15
C TYR A 149 -3.37 -0.81 -0.88
N GLN A 150 -3.05 -0.74 -2.17
CA GLN A 150 -4.03 -0.87 -3.26
C GLN A 150 -4.73 -2.23 -3.22
N GLU A 151 -3.96 -3.32 -3.11
CA GLU A 151 -4.50 -4.68 -3.08
C GLU A 151 -5.31 -4.95 -1.80
N ALA A 152 -4.86 -4.48 -0.63
CA ALA A 152 -5.65 -4.59 0.59
C ALA A 152 -6.98 -3.82 0.49
N SER A 153 -6.96 -2.64 -0.14
CA SER A 153 -8.15 -1.83 -0.37
C SER A 153 -9.10 -2.50 -1.36
N HIS A 154 -8.59 -3.05 -2.47
CA HIS A 154 -9.37 -3.81 -3.45
C HIS A 154 -10.04 -5.05 -2.84
N LEU A 155 -9.36 -5.70 -1.88
CA LEU A 155 -9.87 -6.86 -1.16
C LEU A 155 -10.82 -6.51 -0.01
N GLY A 156 -11.04 -5.22 0.28
CA GLY A 156 -11.88 -4.75 1.38
C GLY A 156 -11.34 -5.12 2.75
N VAL A 157 -10.02 -5.23 2.91
CA VAL A 157 -9.38 -5.63 4.17
C VAL A 157 -9.03 -4.41 4.99
N ALA A 158 -9.42 -4.41 6.27
CA ALA A 158 -9.17 -3.27 7.17
C ALA A 158 -7.79 -3.30 7.84
N HIS A 159 -7.28 -4.50 8.14
CA HIS A 159 -6.06 -4.71 8.94
C HIS A 159 -5.11 -5.72 8.26
N PRO A 160 -4.50 -5.37 7.10
CA PRO A 160 -3.52 -6.23 6.46
C PRO A 160 -2.26 -6.40 7.33
N PHE A 161 -1.64 -7.58 7.21
CA PHE A 161 -0.34 -7.87 7.81
C PHE A 161 0.71 -7.98 6.71
N PHE A 162 1.85 -7.33 6.88
CA PHE A 162 2.89 -7.24 5.87
C PHE A 162 4.23 -7.76 6.40
N ALA A 163 4.83 -8.73 5.70
CA ALA A 163 6.20 -9.17 5.95
C ALA A 163 7.03 -8.92 4.68
N PRO A 164 8.08 -8.09 4.71
CA PRO A 164 8.89 -7.79 3.53
C PRO A 164 9.70 -9.00 3.03
N THR A 165 10.05 -9.92 3.93
CA THR A 165 10.77 -11.18 3.64
C THR A 165 12.02 -11.07 2.77
N ILE A 166 12.67 -9.89 2.73
CA ILE A 166 13.89 -9.61 1.94
C ILE A 166 15.09 -10.41 2.47
N LEU A 167 15.32 -10.37 3.79
CA LEU A 167 16.38 -11.14 4.45
C LEU A 167 16.18 -12.64 4.19
N ASP A 168 14.93 -13.08 4.28
CA ASP A 168 14.51 -14.46 4.07
C ASP A 168 14.59 -14.89 2.59
N GLY A 169 14.67 -13.92 1.67
CA GLY A 169 14.94 -14.10 0.25
C GLY A 169 16.42 -13.97 -0.13
N GLY A 170 17.33 -13.81 0.85
CA GLY A 170 18.78 -13.87 0.68
C GLY A 170 19.50 -12.53 0.51
N VAL A 171 18.81 -11.38 0.60
CA VAL A 171 19.43 -10.05 0.53
C VAL A 171 19.66 -9.51 1.94
N THR A 172 20.92 -9.34 2.33
CA THR A 172 21.31 -8.95 3.71
C THR A 172 22.12 -7.64 3.77
N THR A 173 22.37 -7.00 2.63
CA THR A 173 23.19 -5.78 2.52
C THR A 173 22.53 -4.53 3.14
N PHE A 174 21.20 -4.56 3.31
CA PHE A 174 20.41 -3.42 3.80
C PHE A 174 19.80 -3.72 5.16
N SER A 175 19.68 -2.69 5.99
CA SER A 175 18.98 -2.80 7.27
C SER A 175 17.47 -2.92 7.08
N THR A 176 16.78 -3.53 8.05
CA THR A 176 15.31 -3.59 8.03
C THR A 176 14.68 -2.21 8.18
N GLY A 177 15.36 -1.26 8.80
CA GLY A 177 14.98 0.15 8.84
C GLY A 177 14.89 0.77 7.45
N GLN A 178 15.93 0.66 6.62
CA GLN A 178 15.92 1.19 5.24
C GLN A 178 14.76 0.62 4.41
N VAL A 179 14.50 -0.68 4.56
CA VAL A 179 13.39 -1.35 3.87
C VAL A 179 12.04 -0.82 4.37
N SER A 180 11.83 -0.80 5.69
CA SER A 180 10.56 -0.40 6.30
C SER A 180 10.22 1.07 6.06
N GLU A 181 11.24 1.95 5.98
CA GLU A 181 11.07 3.34 5.58
C GLU A 181 10.43 3.44 4.20
N GLN A 182 11.00 2.75 3.21
CA GLN A 182 10.53 2.82 1.82
C GLN A 182 9.14 2.20 1.64
N VAL A 183 8.86 1.05 2.27
CA VAL A 183 7.51 0.46 2.27
C VAL A 183 6.49 1.44 2.87
N THR A 184 6.84 2.04 4.02
CA THR A 184 5.94 2.95 4.73
C THR A 184 5.63 4.20 3.91
N LEU A 185 6.65 4.80 3.28
CA LEU A 185 6.47 5.92 2.36
C LEU A 185 5.48 5.56 1.24
N GLY A 186 5.69 4.40 0.60
CA GLY A 186 4.82 3.93 -0.48
C GLY A 186 3.38 3.69 -0.06
N PHE A 187 3.18 3.07 1.10
CA PHE A 187 1.87 2.77 1.66
C PHE A 187 1.11 4.05 2.04
N LEU A 188 1.76 4.97 2.76
CA LEU A 188 1.15 6.22 3.21
C LEU A 188 0.88 7.18 2.04
N HIS A 189 1.79 7.29 1.06
CA HIS A 189 1.53 8.07 -0.16
C HIS A 189 0.29 7.55 -0.88
N ALA A 190 0.19 6.22 -1.09
CA ALA A 190 -1.00 5.63 -1.72
C ALA A 190 -2.29 5.86 -0.91
N ALA A 191 -2.21 5.84 0.43
CA ALA A 191 -3.32 6.15 1.30
C ALA A 191 -3.78 7.62 1.21
N LEU A 192 -2.82 8.54 1.13
CA LEU A 192 -3.10 9.97 0.98
C LEU A 192 -3.74 10.27 -0.39
N ASP A 193 -3.25 9.64 -1.45
CA ASP A 193 -3.74 9.82 -2.82
C ASP A 193 -5.11 9.17 -3.07
N ALA A 194 -5.52 8.21 -2.22
CA ALA A 194 -6.82 7.57 -2.37
C ALA A 194 -7.98 8.57 -2.26
N HIS A 195 -8.75 8.67 -3.36
CA HIS A 195 -9.90 9.57 -3.51
C HIS A 195 -11.24 8.94 -3.07
N HIS A 196 -11.25 7.67 -2.67
CA HIS A 196 -12.44 6.94 -2.22
C HIS A 196 -12.26 6.49 -0.77
N GLU A 197 -13.38 6.19 -0.10
CA GLU A 197 -13.36 5.58 1.24
C GLU A 197 -12.69 4.20 1.15
N SER A 198 -11.46 4.11 1.66
CA SER A 198 -10.76 2.83 1.85
C SER A 198 -11.25 2.18 3.14
N THR A 199 -11.36 0.85 3.13
CA THR A 199 -11.65 0.07 4.34
C THR A 199 -10.44 -0.05 5.27
N ILE A 200 -9.24 0.29 4.79
CA ILE A 200 -7.99 0.15 5.53
C ILE A 200 -7.99 1.10 6.73
N GLN A 201 -7.78 0.55 7.91
CA GLN A 201 -7.71 1.28 9.16
C GLN A 201 -6.29 1.33 9.72
N ASP A 202 -5.49 0.30 9.49
CA ASP A 202 -4.08 0.24 9.84
C ASP A 202 -3.34 -0.81 8.99
N VAL A 203 -2.03 -0.92 9.17
CA VAL A 203 -1.24 -2.06 8.70
C VAL A 203 -0.30 -2.54 9.79
N THR A 204 -0.20 -3.85 9.96
CA THR A 204 0.77 -4.46 10.88
C THR A 204 1.98 -4.98 10.12
N TYR A 205 3.14 -4.40 10.39
CA TYR A 205 4.44 -4.78 9.85
C TYR A 205 5.07 -5.88 10.71
N LEU A 206 5.33 -7.04 10.11
CA LEU A 206 5.98 -8.17 10.78
C LEU A 206 7.50 -8.04 10.73
N ALA A 207 8.15 -8.23 11.87
CA ALA A 207 9.61 -8.20 11.98
C ALA A 207 10.12 -9.32 12.90
N GLY A 208 11.32 -9.82 12.63
CA GLY A 208 12.02 -10.69 13.58
C GLY A 208 12.41 -9.93 14.84
N ALA A 209 12.56 -10.64 15.97
CA ALA A 209 12.88 -10.03 17.27
C ALA A 209 14.16 -9.18 17.24
N SER A 210 15.18 -9.61 16.48
CA SER A 210 16.44 -8.88 16.27
C SER A 210 16.30 -7.61 15.43
N HIS A 211 15.19 -7.42 14.74
CA HIS A 211 15.00 -6.38 13.73
C HIS A 211 13.93 -5.35 14.10
N VAL A 212 13.13 -5.60 15.14
CA VAL A 212 12.00 -4.76 15.56
C VAL A 212 12.37 -3.29 15.74
N GLN A 213 13.50 -2.99 16.40
CA GLN A 213 13.94 -1.61 16.64
C GLN A 213 14.36 -0.90 15.35
N SER A 214 15.10 -1.59 14.48
CA SER A 214 15.52 -1.04 13.19
C SER A 214 14.31 -0.78 12.30
N THR A 215 13.37 -1.72 12.24
CA THR A 215 12.10 -1.58 11.52
C THR A 215 11.27 -0.40 12.05
N GLN A 216 11.11 -0.28 13.37
CA GLN A 216 10.36 0.84 13.96
C GLN A 216 11.00 2.18 13.58
N SER A 217 12.33 2.28 13.66
CA SER A 217 13.04 3.51 13.29
C SER A 217 12.81 3.91 11.81
N GLY A 218 12.67 2.95 10.90
CA GLY A 218 12.35 3.25 9.49
C GLY A 218 10.93 3.74 9.30
N ILE A 219 9.95 3.13 9.99
CA ILE A 219 8.55 3.57 9.99
C ILE A 219 8.41 4.99 10.55
N ASP A 220 9.09 5.29 11.67
CA ASP A 220 9.07 6.61 12.30
C ASP A 220 9.62 7.67 11.33
N LYS A 221 10.77 7.39 10.71
CA LYS A 221 11.39 8.30 9.73
C LYS A 221 10.49 8.57 8.52
N ALA A 222 9.83 7.54 7.99
CA ALA A 222 8.88 7.69 6.90
C ALA A 222 7.66 8.53 7.33
N THR A 223 7.12 8.27 8.52
CA THR A 223 5.99 9.02 9.08
C THR A 223 6.33 10.50 9.25
N ASP A 224 7.51 10.81 9.79
CA ASP A 224 7.99 12.18 9.95
C ASP A 224 8.21 12.88 8.61
N THR A 225 8.68 12.15 7.60
CA THR A 225 8.81 12.65 6.23
C THR A 225 7.45 13.07 5.68
N ILE A 226 6.44 12.19 5.76
CA ILE A 226 5.07 12.48 5.29
C ILE A 226 4.46 13.67 6.05
N ARG A 227 4.62 13.72 7.38
CA ARG A 227 4.14 14.87 8.19
C ARG A 227 4.81 16.17 7.75
N GLY A 228 6.11 16.13 7.46
CA GLY A 228 6.85 17.27 6.91
C GLY A 228 6.30 17.75 5.56
N GLU A 229 5.99 16.81 4.66
CA GLU A 229 5.39 17.09 3.34
C GLU A 229 3.99 17.72 3.48
N CYS A 230 3.11 17.16 4.31
CA CYS A 230 1.78 17.71 4.57
C CYS A 230 1.83 19.09 5.24
N GLY A 231 2.72 19.27 6.23
CA GLY A 231 2.91 20.53 6.94
C GLY A 231 3.49 21.64 6.05
N ALA A 232 4.30 21.29 5.04
CA ALA A 232 4.75 22.23 4.02
C ALA A 232 3.61 22.64 3.08
N PHE A 233 2.73 21.70 2.72
CA PHE A 233 1.58 21.97 1.85
C PHE A 233 0.57 22.94 2.50
N LEU A 234 0.30 22.78 3.80
CA LEU A 234 -0.59 23.67 4.57
C LEU A 234 -0.03 25.09 4.79
N LYS A 235 1.29 25.29 4.67
CA LYS A 235 1.91 26.62 4.79
C LYS A 235 1.95 27.41 3.48
N CYS A 236 1.70 26.76 2.35
CA CYS A 236 1.78 27.35 1.01
C CYS A 236 0.40 27.59 0.35
N ALA A 237 -0.70 27.17 0.99
CA ALA A 237 -2.08 27.41 0.57
C ALA A 237 -2.69 28.58 1.34
#